data_AF-A0A178YUG7-F1
#
_entry.id   AF-A0A178YUG7-F1
#
_cell.length_a   1.000
_cell.length_b   1.000
_cell.length_c   1.000
_cell.angle_alpha   90.00
_cell.angle_beta   90.00
_cell.angle_gamma   90.00
#
_symmetry.space_group_name_H-M   'P 1'
#
loop_
_entity.id
_entity.type
_entity.pdbx_description
1 polymer ?
#
loop_
_entity_poly.entity_id
_entity_poly.type
_entity_poly.pdbx_seq_one_letter_code
_entity_poly.pdbx_strand_id
1 'polypeptide(L)'
;MFNRLGPGHFAGWSAIQFSPDPTVDPDWFGTFELSIYGEPGGVDIQAIDRPDGAYEYVGCSHVLEHVGDDRAALRELLRITAGRGLLYLSIPDPFAEAVTRDWGFPKPEKHGHWRVYGRDVASRFERYVPDQPVLAYRGTDPVTGVSTGAFLLPKSTECYRWIRDRLGADVELFSGPPPG
;
A
#
# COMPACT_ATOMS: atom_id res chain seq x y z
N MET A 1 -8.67 -2.13 10.70
CA MET A 1 -9.16 -2.11 9.30
C MET A 1 -9.49 -3.51 8.75
N PHE A 2 -8.53 -4.42 8.61
CA PHE A 2 -8.73 -5.73 7.93
C PHE A 2 -9.80 -6.64 8.55
N ASN A 3 -9.96 -6.62 9.89
CA ASN A 3 -11.06 -7.33 10.55
C ASN A 3 -12.45 -6.94 10.01
N ARG A 4 -12.63 -5.67 9.60
CA ARG A 4 -13.90 -5.18 9.02
C ARG A 4 -14.04 -5.52 7.54
N LEU A 5 -12.94 -5.53 6.79
CA LEU A 5 -12.91 -6.05 5.42
C LEU A 5 -13.33 -7.53 5.40
N GLY A 6 -13.03 -8.25 6.49
CA GLY A 6 -13.47 -9.62 6.72
C GLY A 6 -12.41 -10.60 6.25
N PRO A 7 -11.59 -11.16 7.17
CA PRO A 7 -10.48 -12.04 6.84
C PRO A 7 -10.84 -13.21 5.91
N GLY A 8 -12.05 -13.78 6.06
CA GLY A 8 -12.52 -14.85 5.18
C GLY A 8 -12.69 -14.47 3.70
N HIS A 9 -12.69 -13.18 3.35
CA HIS A 9 -12.69 -12.72 1.95
C HIS A 9 -11.36 -13.01 1.24
N PHE A 10 -10.26 -13.08 2.00
CA PHE A 10 -8.93 -13.38 1.48
C PHE A 10 -8.68 -14.88 1.34
N ALA A 11 -9.61 -15.72 1.80
CA ALA A 11 -9.50 -17.16 1.67
C ALA A 11 -9.35 -17.55 0.19
N GLY A 12 -8.20 -18.11 -0.17
CA GLY A 12 -7.87 -18.50 -1.55
C GLY A 12 -7.19 -17.41 -2.39
N TRP A 13 -6.92 -16.23 -1.83
CA TRP A 13 -6.08 -15.22 -2.48
C TRP A 13 -4.61 -15.58 -2.35
N SER A 14 -3.83 -15.26 -3.38
CA SER A 14 -2.37 -15.24 -3.32
C SER A 14 -1.92 -13.87 -2.84
N ALA A 15 -1.05 -13.85 -1.84
CA ALA A 15 -0.57 -12.64 -1.20
C ALA A 15 0.96 -12.52 -1.25
N ILE A 16 1.45 -11.30 -1.42
CA ILE A 16 2.85 -10.95 -1.18
C ILE A 16 2.93 -9.72 -0.28
N GLN A 17 3.89 -9.72 0.64
CA GLN A 17 4.19 -8.58 1.50
C GLN A 17 5.68 -8.23 1.48
N PHE A 18 5.99 -6.93 1.36
CA PHE A 18 7.35 -6.42 1.22
C PHE A 18 8.02 -5.98 2.53
N SER A 19 7.41 -6.30 3.67
CA SER A 19 7.96 -6.08 5.01
C SER A 19 7.30 -7.04 6.01
N PRO A 20 7.90 -7.32 7.18
CA PRO A 20 7.30 -8.21 8.19
C PRO A 20 6.21 -7.51 9.04
N ASP A 21 5.59 -6.47 8.50
CA ASP A 21 4.57 -5.67 9.19
C ASP A 21 3.33 -6.54 9.55
N PRO A 22 2.85 -6.52 10.80
CA PRO A 22 1.82 -7.45 11.27
C PRO A 22 0.39 -7.00 10.93
N THR A 23 0.20 -6.15 9.92
CA THR A 23 -1.11 -5.60 9.56
C THR A 23 -2.09 -6.67 9.07
N VAL A 24 -1.58 -7.73 8.43
CA VAL A 24 -2.36 -8.89 8.00
C VAL A 24 -1.80 -10.17 8.60
N ASP A 25 -2.66 -11.17 8.77
CA ASP A 25 -2.26 -12.51 9.17
C ASP A 25 -2.04 -13.38 7.92
N PRO A 26 -0.86 -14.00 7.74
CA PRO A 26 -0.60 -14.93 6.64
C PRO A 26 -1.64 -16.05 6.50
N ASP A 27 -2.23 -16.51 7.62
CA ASP A 27 -3.21 -17.60 7.63
C ASP A 27 -4.57 -17.22 7.01
N TRP A 28 -4.79 -15.94 6.70
CA TRP A 28 -5.99 -15.50 5.98
C TRP A 28 -5.96 -15.85 4.48
N PHE A 29 -4.78 -16.14 3.93
CA PHE A 29 -4.57 -16.28 2.50
C PHE A 29 -4.41 -17.73 2.06
N GLY A 30 -4.70 -18.02 0.79
CA GLY A 30 -4.45 -19.35 0.22
C GLY A 30 -2.95 -19.62 0.00
N THR A 31 -2.21 -18.58 -0.39
CA THR A 31 -0.74 -18.57 -0.40
C THR A 31 -0.24 -17.22 0.10
N PHE A 32 0.91 -17.22 0.77
CA PHE A 32 1.52 -16.01 1.31
C PHE A 32 3.02 -16.03 1.08
N GLU A 33 3.53 -14.97 0.47
CA GLU A 33 4.95 -14.73 0.26
C GLU A 33 5.42 -13.50 1.05
N LEU A 34 6.51 -13.65 1.80
CA LEU A 34 7.19 -12.54 2.46
C LEU A 34 8.50 -12.24 1.72
N SER A 35 8.66 -11.01 1.24
CA SER A 35 9.83 -10.56 0.48
C SER A 35 10.50 -9.38 1.18
N ILE A 36 11.58 -9.62 1.93
CA ILE A 36 12.31 -8.57 2.66
C ILE A 36 13.56 -8.18 1.86
N TYR A 37 13.62 -6.92 1.40
CA TYR A 37 14.77 -6.44 0.62
C TYR A 37 16.09 -6.59 1.39
N GLY A 38 17.11 -7.15 0.73
CA GLY A 38 18.42 -7.41 1.34
C GLY A 38 18.54 -8.78 2.02
N GLU A 39 17.44 -9.50 2.23
CA GLU A 39 17.45 -10.90 2.66
C GLU A 39 17.48 -11.86 1.45
N PRO A 40 17.91 -13.12 1.63
CA PRO A 40 17.84 -14.12 0.57
C PRO A 40 16.41 -14.27 0.03
N GLY A 41 16.22 -14.07 -1.28
CA GLY A 41 14.90 -14.11 -1.92
C GLY A 41 14.11 -12.79 -1.84
N GLY A 42 14.67 -11.77 -1.18
CA GLY A 42 14.13 -10.42 -1.17
C GLY A 42 14.24 -9.73 -2.53
N VAL A 43 13.22 -8.96 -2.89
CA VAL A 43 13.14 -8.31 -4.20
C VAL A 43 13.05 -6.79 -4.09
N ASP A 44 13.69 -6.11 -5.03
CA ASP A 44 13.56 -4.67 -5.22
C ASP A 44 12.17 -4.34 -5.75
N ILE A 45 11.39 -3.61 -4.96
CA ILE A 45 10.03 -3.21 -5.36
C ILE A 45 10.03 -2.25 -6.57
N GLN A 46 11.16 -1.64 -6.92
CA GLN A 46 11.30 -0.79 -8.11
C GLN A 46 11.43 -1.60 -9.41
N ALA A 47 11.73 -2.90 -9.30
CA ALA A 47 11.93 -3.81 -10.44
C ALA A 47 11.58 -5.24 -10.00
N ILE A 48 10.27 -5.54 -9.98
CA ILE A 48 9.75 -6.80 -9.42
C ILE A 48 9.82 -7.89 -10.50
N ASP A 49 10.46 -9.01 -10.19
CA ASP A 49 10.63 -10.18 -11.06
C ASP A 49 9.41 -11.13 -11.09
N ARG A 50 8.25 -10.67 -10.63
CA ARG A 50 6.99 -11.42 -10.60
C ARG A 50 6.11 -11.03 -11.80
N PRO A 51 5.31 -11.95 -12.35
CA PRO A 51 4.41 -11.66 -13.46
C PRO A 51 3.33 -10.62 -13.13
N ASP A 52 2.77 -10.01 -14.17
CA ASP A 52 1.61 -9.14 -14.08
C ASP A 52 0.44 -9.89 -13.43
N GLY A 53 -0.22 -9.24 -12.48
CA GLY A 53 -1.39 -9.78 -11.79
C GLY A 53 -1.15 -11.08 -11.02
N ALA A 54 0.09 -11.35 -10.60
CA ALA A 54 0.45 -12.58 -9.89
C ALA A 54 -0.21 -12.73 -8.51
N TYR A 55 -0.58 -11.64 -7.83
CA TYR A 55 -1.12 -11.68 -6.47
C TYR A 55 -2.42 -10.91 -6.35
N GLU A 56 -3.41 -11.47 -5.67
CA GLU A 56 -4.64 -10.75 -5.33
C GLU A 56 -4.45 -9.77 -4.16
N TYR A 57 -3.49 -10.02 -3.27
CA TYR A 57 -3.09 -9.06 -2.25
C TYR A 57 -1.61 -8.69 -2.39
N VAL A 58 -1.33 -7.38 -2.41
CA VAL A 58 0.03 -6.85 -2.38
C VAL A 58 0.13 -5.88 -1.21
N GLY A 59 1.01 -6.17 -0.25
CA GLY A 59 1.23 -5.35 0.94
C GLY A 59 2.59 -4.65 0.92
N CYS A 60 2.60 -3.34 1.10
CA CYS A 60 3.83 -2.54 1.21
C CYS A 60 3.70 -1.53 2.36
N SER A 61 4.13 -1.95 3.54
CA SER A 61 4.19 -1.11 4.75
C SER A 61 5.61 -0.65 5.02
N HIS A 62 5.83 0.65 5.13
CA HIS A 62 7.11 1.25 5.54
C HIS A 62 8.30 0.89 4.63
N VAL A 63 8.05 0.76 3.31
CA VAL A 63 9.09 0.46 2.32
C VAL A 63 9.23 1.58 1.28
N LEU A 64 8.14 2.24 0.91
CA LEU A 64 8.13 3.20 -0.20
C LEU A 64 9.00 4.44 0.09
N GLU A 65 9.18 4.80 1.35
CA GLU A 65 10.08 5.86 1.81
C GLU A 65 11.58 5.49 1.72
N HIS A 66 11.90 4.21 1.54
CA HIS A 66 13.26 3.67 1.47
C HIS A 66 13.78 3.43 0.05
N VAL A 67 12.94 3.61 -0.98
CA VAL A 67 13.34 3.40 -2.39
C VAL A 67 13.73 4.70 -3.09
N GLY A 68 14.60 4.61 -4.10
CA GLY A 68 15.01 5.78 -4.88
C GLY A 68 13.91 6.33 -5.77
N ASP A 69 13.27 5.45 -6.53
CA ASP A 69 12.19 5.75 -7.47
C ASP A 69 10.85 5.20 -6.94
N ASP A 70 10.17 6.02 -6.11
CA ASP A 70 8.86 5.66 -5.56
C ASP A 70 7.77 5.52 -6.64
N ARG A 71 7.96 6.17 -7.79
CA ARG A 71 7.07 6.07 -8.93
C ARG A 71 7.20 4.71 -9.62
N ALA A 72 8.43 4.25 -9.85
CA ALA A 72 8.69 2.91 -10.40
C ALA A 72 8.14 1.85 -9.44
N ALA A 73 8.41 1.99 -8.14
CA ALA A 73 7.92 1.07 -7.12
C ALA A 73 6.39 0.97 -7.09
N LEU A 74 5.67 2.10 -7.05
CA LEU A 74 4.21 2.10 -7.04
C LEU A 74 3.61 1.43 -8.29
N ARG A 75 4.27 1.59 -9.45
CA ARG A 75 3.83 0.96 -10.70
C ARG A 75 4.04 -0.53 -10.72
N GLU A 76 5.20 -1.00 -10.26
CA GLU A 76 5.48 -2.43 -10.15
C GLU A 76 4.53 -3.12 -9.17
N LEU A 77 4.28 -2.51 -8.00
CA LEU A 77 3.30 -3.01 -7.03
C LEU A 77 1.90 -3.15 -7.66
N LEU A 78 1.44 -2.14 -8.41
CA LEU A 78 0.16 -2.20 -9.13
C LEU A 78 0.16 -3.18 -10.31
N ARG A 79 1.30 -3.39 -10.97
CA ARG A 79 1.45 -4.33 -12.09
C ARG A 79 1.26 -5.76 -11.60
N ILE A 80 1.88 -6.12 -10.48
CA ILE A 80 1.75 -7.48 -9.91
C ILE A 80 0.43 -7.71 -9.18
N THR A 81 -0.32 -6.65 -8.86
CA THR A 81 -1.66 -6.77 -8.27
C THR A 81 -2.68 -7.23 -9.31
N ALA A 82 -3.34 -8.35 -9.07
CA ALA A 82 -4.35 -8.96 -9.93
C ALA A 82 -5.53 -8.01 -10.18
N GLY A 83 -6.23 -8.17 -11.31
CA GLY A 83 -7.37 -7.31 -11.67
C GLY A 83 -8.50 -7.29 -10.62
N ARG A 84 -8.72 -8.39 -9.89
CA ARG A 84 -9.68 -8.45 -8.78
C ARG A 84 -9.10 -8.03 -7.43
N GLY A 85 -7.79 -7.78 -7.38
CA GLY A 85 -7.00 -7.66 -6.16
C GLY A 85 -6.97 -6.26 -5.56
N LEU A 86 -6.18 -6.17 -4.49
CA LEU A 86 -5.97 -4.99 -3.67
C LEU A 86 -4.48 -4.79 -3.40
N LEU A 87 -3.99 -3.60 -3.71
CA LEU A 87 -2.73 -3.10 -3.19
C LEU A 87 -2.98 -2.30 -1.91
N TYR A 88 -2.33 -2.71 -0.81
CA TYR A 88 -2.29 -2.02 0.47
C TYR A 88 -0.94 -1.33 0.67
N LEU A 89 -0.97 -0.03 0.98
CA LEU A 89 0.22 0.77 1.27
C LEU A 89 0.10 1.42 2.66
N SER A 90 1.20 1.42 3.40
CA SER A 90 1.36 2.25 4.60
C SER A 90 2.68 2.99 4.52
N ILE A 91 2.63 4.30 4.78
CA ILE A 91 3.81 5.17 4.90
C ILE A 91 3.73 5.93 6.23
N PRO A 92 4.86 6.23 6.90
CA PRO A 92 4.85 6.94 8.17
C PRO A 92 4.26 8.34 8.05
N ASP A 93 3.20 8.58 8.83
CA ASP A 93 2.57 9.89 9.09
C ASP A 93 2.64 10.91 7.92
N PRO A 94 2.01 10.63 6.77
CA PRO A 94 2.01 11.55 5.63
C PRO A 94 1.23 12.84 5.91
N PHE A 95 0.56 12.95 7.06
CA PHE A 95 -0.26 14.11 7.42
C PHE A 95 0.48 15.12 8.29
N ALA A 96 1.59 14.72 8.92
CA ALA A 96 2.44 15.61 9.72
C ALA A 96 3.00 16.79 8.92
N GLU A 97 3.42 16.56 7.68
CA GLU A 97 4.04 17.59 6.83
C GLU A 97 3.14 17.98 5.66
N ALA A 98 3.20 19.24 5.24
CA ALA A 98 2.42 19.68 4.08
C ALA A 98 3.00 19.18 2.74
N VAL A 99 4.33 19.10 2.66
CA VAL A 99 5.08 18.82 1.43
C VAL A 99 6.12 17.74 1.71
N THR A 100 6.26 16.81 0.78
CA THR A 100 7.21 15.71 0.84
C THR A 100 8.63 16.27 0.80
N ARG A 101 9.43 15.91 1.79
CA ARG A 101 10.87 16.17 1.79
C ARG A 101 11.57 14.97 1.20
N ASP A 102 11.93 15.06 -0.08
CA ASP A 102 12.71 14.07 -0.80
C ASP A 102 14.17 14.56 -0.92
N TRP A 103 15.12 13.79 -0.40
CA TRP A 103 16.52 14.15 -0.42
C TRP A 103 17.23 13.72 -1.70
N GLY A 104 16.64 12.83 -2.50
CA GLY A 104 17.26 12.25 -3.70
C GLY A 104 18.41 11.27 -3.41
N PHE A 105 18.62 10.90 -2.15
CA PHE A 105 19.56 9.87 -1.70
C PHE A 105 19.14 9.38 -0.30
N PRO A 106 19.51 8.15 0.11
CA PRO A 106 19.14 7.63 1.41
C PRO A 106 19.90 8.37 2.51
N LYS A 107 19.18 8.73 3.59
CA LYS A 107 19.73 9.43 4.75
C LYS A 107 20.02 8.44 5.90
N PRO A 108 21.30 8.15 6.24
CA PRO A 108 21.62 7.26 7.35
C PRO A 108 21.02 7.72 8.69
N GLU A 109 21.01 9.02 8.95
CA GLU A 109 20.42 9.64 10.14
C GLU A 109 18.88 9.56 10.20
N LYS A 110 18.25 9.10 9.10
CA LYS A 110 16.83 8.80 8.98
C LYS A 110 16.63 7.32 8.63
N HIS A 111 17.45 6.42 9.16
CA HIS A 111 17.32 4.97 8.93
C HIS A 111 17.31 4.56 7.44
N GLY A 112 18.01 5.32 6.59
CA GLY A 112 18.07 5.06 5.15
C GLY A 112 16.86 5.57 4.35
N HIS A 113 15.99 6.39 4.93
CA HIS A 113 14.88 7.01 4.18
C HIS A 113 15.44 7.90 3.07
N TRP A 114 14.84 7.81 1.90
CA TRP A 114 15.01 8.77 0.80
C TRP A 114 14.11 9.98 0.95
N ARG A 115 12.97 9.80 1.62
CA ARG A 115 11.98 10.84 1.82
C ARG A 115 11.16 10.70 3.08
N VAL A 116 10.59 11.82 3.50
CA VAL A 116 9.44 11.87 4.42
C VAL A 116 8.28 12.42 3.62
N TYR A 117 7.22 11.62 3.50
CA TYR A 117 6.03 12.01 2.76
C TYR A 117 5.25 13.09 3.50
N GLY A 118 4.76 14.07 2.75
CA GLY A 118 3.79 15.04 3.22
C GLY A 118 2.42 14.82 2.57
N ARG A 119 1.48 15.73 2.87
CA ARG A 119 0.11 15.67 2.33
C ARG A 119 0.06 15.76 0.81
N ASP A 120 1.08 16.31 0.17
CA ASP A 120 1.26 16.32 -1.29
C ASP A 120 1.49 14.92 -1.91
N VAL A 121 1.57 13.86 -1.10
CA VAL A 121 1.57 12.46 -1.59
C VAL A 121 0.34 12.17 -2.46
N ALA A 122 -0.80 12.82 -2.21
CA ALA A 122 -1.99 12.76 -3.07
C ALA A 122 -1.66 13.16 -4.51
N SER A 123 -1.00 14.30 -4.67
CA SER A 123 -0.59 14.83 -5.97
C SER A 123 0.54 14.02 -6.60
N ARG A 124 1.41 13.39 -5.79
CA ARG A 124 2.42 12.45 -6.31
C ARG A 124 1.73 11.23 -6.91
N PHE A 125 0.83 10.59 -6.17
CA PHE A 125 0.12 9.39 -6.63
C PHE A 125 -0.72 9.68 -7.87
N GLU A 126 -1.42 10.83 -7.92
CA GLU A 126 -2.16 11.27 -9.10
C GLU A 126 -1.27 11.34 -10.36
N ARG A 127 -0.04 11.84 -10.23
CA ARG A 127 0.92 11.89 -11.36
C ARG A 127 1.51 10.53 -11.71
N TYR A 128 1.61 9.62 -10.75
CA TYR A 128 2.25 8.33 -10.94
C TYR A 128 1.28 7.33 -11.58
N VAL A 129 0.03 7.35 -11.13
CA VAL A 129 -1.02 6.38 -11.40
C VAL A 129 -2.38 7.10 -11.60
N PRO A 130 -2.52 7.98 -12.60
CA PRO A 130 -3.66 8.88 -12.74
C PRO A 130 -5.02 8.19 -12.87
N ASP A 131 -5.05 6.97 -13.39
CA ASP A 131 -6.29 6.21 -13.62
C ASP A 131 -6.63 5.24 -12.47
N GLN A 132 -5.79 5.19 -11.43
CA GLN A 132 -5.96 4.25 -10.32
C GLN A 132 -6.69 4.94 -9.16
N PRO A 133 -7.89 4.48 -8.75
CA PRO A 133 -8.51 4.95 -7.51
C PRO A 133 -7.59 4.62 -6.33
N VAL A 134 -7.32 5.63 -5.51
CA VAL A 134 -6.61 5.50 -4.23
C VAL A 134 -7.59 5.89 -3.14
N LEU A 135 -7.91 4.95 -2.25
CA LEU A 135 -8.70 5.21 -1.06
C LEU A 135 -7.76 5.44 0.12
N ALA A 136 -7.87 6.58 0.81
CA ALA A 136 -7.20 6.77 2.08
C ALA A 136 -8.09 6.24 3.21
N TYR A 137 -7.58 5.29 3.99
CA TYR A 137 -8.16 4.87 5.24
C TYR A 137 -7.59 5.70 6.38
N ARG A 138 -8.47 6.18 7.26
CA ARG A 138 -8.12 6.84 8.52
C ARG A 138 -8.81 6.11 9.64
N GLY A 139 -8.05 5.36 10.44
CA GLY A 139 -8.54 4.70 11.64
C GLY A 139 -7.88 5.28 12.88
N THR A 140 -8.62 5.40 13.98
CA THR A 140 -8.04 5.70 15.28
C THR A 140 -7.82 4.38 16.01
N ASP A 141 -6.59 4.12 16.45
CA ASP A 141 -6.35 3.03 17.38
C ASP A 141 -7.07 3.36 18.71
N PRO A 142 -8.01 2.53 19.18
CA PRO A 142 -8.88 2.86 20.30
C PRO A 142 -8.15 2.87 21.65
N VAL A 143 -6.93 2.33 21.73
CA VAL A 143 -6.14 2.23 22.96
C VAL A 143 -5.16 3.41 23.06
N THR A 144 -4.50 3.73 21.97
CA THR A 144 -3.44 4.75 21.90
C THR A 144 -3.94 6.10 21.39
N GLY A 145 -5.10 6.15 20.73
CA GLY A 145 -5.63 7.35 20.08
C GLY A 145 -4.86 7.75 18.80
N VAL A 146 -3.87 6.95 18.39
CA VAL A 146 -3.04 7.25 17.21
C VAL A 146 -3.86 7.00 15.95
N SER A 147 -3.89 7.99 15.06
CA SER A 147 -4.46 7.82 13.73
C SER A 147 -3.51 6.99 12.87
N THR A 148 -3.92 5.77 12.52
CA THR A 148 -3.25 4.97 11.49
C THR A 148 -3.84 5.33 10.13
N GLY A 149 -2.98 5.85 9.27
CA GLY A 149 -3.29 6.13 7.87
C GLY A 149 -2.79 4.99 6.99
N ALA A 150 -3.62 4.56 6.03
CA ALA A 150 -3.18 3.63 4.99
C ALA A 150 -3.84 3.99 3.66
N PHE A 151 -3.28 3.50 2.56
CA PHE A 151 -3.89 3.60 1.24
C PHE A 151 -4.30 2.23 0.73
N LEU A 152 -5.49 2.18 0.16
CA LEU A 152 -6.08 0.99 -0.45
C LEU A 152 -6.30 1.31 -1.94
N LEU A 153 -5.65 0.54 -2.82
CA LEU A 153 -5.71 0.72 -4.26
C LEU A 153 -6.40 -0.51 -4.88
N PRO A 154 -7.73 -0.52 -4.99
CA PRO A 154 -8.48 -1.62 -5.59
C PRO A 154 -8.30 -1.66 -7.11
N LYS A 155 -8.12 -2.84 -7.68
CA LYS A 155 -7.91 -3.00 -9.14
C LYS A 155 -9.20 -3.18 -9.95
N SER A 156 -10.35 -3.27 -9.28
CA SER A 156 -11.68 -3.45 -9.91
C SER A 156 -12.76 -2.65 -9.19
N THR A 157 -13.87 -2.40 -9.91
CA THR A 157 -15.08 -1.77 -9.36
C THR A 157 -15.67 -2.59 -8.22
N GLU A 158 -15.63 -3.92 -8.32
CA GLU A 158 -16.10 -4.84 -7.28
C GLU A 158 -15.28 -4.71 -6.01
N CYS A 159 -13.94 -4.72 -6.12
CA CYS A 159 -13.04 -4.53 -4.98
C CYS A 159 -13.23 -3.16 -4.33
N TYR A 160 -13.36 -2.11 -5.15
CA TYR A 160 -13.63 -0.75 -4.67
C TYR A 160 -14.93 -0.68 -3.85
N ARG A 161 -16.04 -1.22 -4.38
CA ARG A 161 -17.34 -1.24 -3.69
C ARG A 161 -17.27 -2.04 -2.40
N TRP A 162 -16.63 -3.22 -2.43
CA TRP A 162 -16.45 -4.03 -1.22
C TRP A 162 -15.72 -3.28 -0.10
N ILE A 163 -14.63 -2.56 -0.42
CA ILE A 163 -13.90 -1.73 0.56
C ILE A 163 -14.81 -0.62 1.10
N ARG A 164 -15.48 0.11 0.20
CA ARG A 164 -16.39 1.21 0.54
C ARG A 164 -17.53 0.75 1.47
N ASP A 165 -18.13 -0.40 1.19
CA ASP A 165 -19.25 -0.94 1.95
C ASP A 165 -18.82 -1.39 3.36
N ARG A 166 -17.62 -1.97 3.48
CA ARG A 166 -17.10 -2.48 4.76
C ARG A 166 -16.50 -1.42 5.66
N LEU A 167 -15.81 -0.44 5.07
CA LEU A 167 -15.09 0.60 5.83
C LEU A 167 -15.89 1.89 5.98
N GLY A 168 -16.86 2.16 5.11
CA GLY A 168 -17.80 3.27 5.28
C GLY A 168 -17.10 4.63 5.34
N ALA A 169 -17.43 5.44 6.34
CA ALA A 169 -16.90 6.80 6.49
C ALA A 169 -15.38 6.86 6.78
N ASP A 170 -14.74 5.75 7.16
CA ASP A 170 -13.32 5.71 7.50
C ASP A 170 -12.40 5.64 6.27
N VAL A 171 -12.99 5.48 5.08
CA VAL A 171 -12.28 5.61 3.81
C VAL A 171 -12.80 6.81 3.04
N GLU A 172 -11.92 7.49 2.34
CA GLU A 172 -12.24 8.56 1.39
C GLU A 172 -11.48 8.36 0.08
N LEU A 173 -12.05 8.81 -1.04
CA LEU A 173 -11.30 8.85 -2.31
C LEU A 173 -10.24 9.94 -2.19
N PHE A 174 -8.99 9.52 -2.23
CA PHE A 174 -7.81 10.34 -1.96
C PHE A 174 -7.15 10.86 -3.23
N SER A 175 -7.10 10.03 -4.27
CA SER A 175 -6.51 10.35 -5.58
C SER A 175 -7.08 9.43 -6.66
N GLY A 176 -6.98 9.86 -7.92
CA GLY A 176 -7.51 9.15 -9.08
C GLY A 176 -9.04 9.22 -9.19
N PRO A 177 -9.61 8.79 -10.33
CA PRO A 177 -11.04 8.75 -10.52
C PRO A 177 -11.67 7.59 -9.74
N PRO A 178 -12.93 7.73 -9.25
CA PRO A 178 -13.68 6.55 -8.84
C PRO A 178 -13.89 5.63 -10.06
N PRO A 179 -13.98 4.30 -9.86
CA PRO A 179 -14.32 3.41 -10.94
C PRO A 179 -15.71 3.72 -11.49
N GLY A 180 -15.87 3.60 -12.82
CA GLY A 180 -17.13 3.81 -13.55
C GLY A 180 -18.22 2.79 -13.23
#